data_AF-A0A7Y2E4K3-F1
#
_entry.id   AF-A0A7Y2E4K3-F1
#
_cell.length_a   1.000
_cell.length_b   1.000
_cell.length_c   1.000
_cell.angle_alpha   90.00
_cell.angle_beta   90.00
_cell.angle_gamma   90.00
#
_symmetry.space_group_name_H-M   'P 1'
#
loop_
_entity.id
_entity.type
_entity.pdbx_description
1 polymer ?
#
loop_
_entity_poly.entity_id
_entity_poly.type
_entity_poly.pdbx_seq_one_letter_code
_entity_poly.pdbx_strand_id
1 'polypeptide(L)'
;MLREDPVQPGLLYAGTEFGLYLSGDDGASWRHAQFGLPVTPITDLRIVGDDLVLSTMGRGFWIMDDLAPIRQWVAGAGSIEDGPHFFQPEPAFRTRDRSFQASPADPEYADPGVRLHYGLSEETTDPVELSIMGPDGELIRSWTNETSTGAEEAEQGMRGPGGRGMPSEGLDRTEGVHLFVWNMRYPGAERPDGTRGEGPYAVPGSYTATLSIGDWTAERNFEILPDPRALEIGVTHGDMEEQLMFNLRLSDIMTDANRALARIDRALEETDDEQRRRALQDLRSVLETDDEDSYPPPMLISQLSYLSSMTSGADQRPGRDAAVRLDELEEELGALIDQLDEMPGASSAE
;
A
#
# COMPACT_ATOMS: atom_id res chain seq x y z
N MET A 1 -0.99 8.31 -36.70
CA MET A 1 -0.53 9.49 -35.92
C MET A 1 0.87 9.23 -35.42
N LEU A 2 1.72 10.26 -35.30
CA LEU A 2 3.12 10.15 -34.85
C LEU A 2 3.41 11.24 -33.82
N ARG A 3 4.08 10.88 -32.72
CA ARG A 3 4.68 11.81 -31.74
C ARG A 3 6.07 11.32 -31.37
N GLU A 4 6.95 12.25 -31.07
CA GLU A 4 8.23 12.00 -30.43
C GLU A 4 8.10 12.29 -28.92
N ASP A 5 8.83 11.54 -28.10
CA ASP A 5 8.92 11.80 -26.67
C ASP A 5 9.63 13.15 -26.40
N PRO A 6 9.07 14.02 -25.54
CA PRO A 6 9.67 15.33 -25.27
C PRO A 6 10.92 15.26 -24.37
N VAL A 7 11.14 14.13 -23.67
CA VAL A 7 12.25 13.94 -22.73
C VAL A 7 13.35 13.07 -23.35
N GLN A 8 13.00 12.04 -24.12
CA GLN A 8 13.91 11.07 -24.72
C GLN A 8 13.93 11.20 -26.26
N PRO A 9 14.90 11.94 -26.84
CA PRO A 9 15.04 12.05 -28.28
C PRO A 9 15.16 10.70 -28.99
N GLY A 10 14.50 10.55 -30.13
CA GLY A 10 14.49 9.31 -30.92
C GLY A 10 13.56 8.21 -30.41
N LEU A 11 12.88 8.40 -29.26
CA LEU A 11 11.74 7.58 -28.86
C LEU A 11 10.46 8.11 -29.53
N LEU A 12 9.89 7.31 -30.43
CA LEU A 12 8.70 7.67 -31.21
C LEU A 12 7.51 6.75 -30.90
N TYR A 13 6.33 7.36 -30.89
CA TYR A 13 5.04 6.70 -30.70
C TYR A 13 4.18 6.84 -31.96
N ALA A 14 3.71 5.73 -32.51
CA ALA A 14 2.83 5.70 -33.67
C ALA A 14 1.51 5.01 -33.36
N GLY A 15 0.42 5.75 -33.47
CA GLY A 15 -0.94 5.23 -33.44
C GLY A 15 -1.43 4.90 -34.85
N THR A 16 -1.90 3.68 -35.06
CA THR A 16 -2.35 3.16 -36.36
C THR A 16 -3.77 2.59 -36.29
N GLU A 17 -4.31 2.12 -37.41
CA GLU A 17 -5.57 1.35 -37.42
C GLU A 17 -5.45 -0.02 -36.73
N PHE A 18 -4.22 -0.49 -36.48
CA PHE A 18 -3.90 -1.78 -35.87
C PHE A 18 -3.38 -1.67 -34.42
N GLY A 19 -3.40 -0.48 -33.82
CA GLY A 19 -2.91 -0.24 -32.46
C GLY A 19 -1.65 0.63 -32.39
N LEU A 20 -0.98 0.54 -31.24
CA LEU A 20 0.18 1.35 -30.87
C LEU A 20 1.49 0.66 -31.26
N TYR A 21 2.40 1.46 -31.81
CA TYR A 21 3.76 1.07 -32.13
C TYR A 21 4.75 2.04 -31.51
N LEU A 22 5.91 1.51 -31.12
CA LEU A 22 7.04 2.26 -30.56
C LEU A 22 8.28 2.08 -31.42
N SER A 23 9.09 3.13 -31.53
CA SER A 23 10.45 3.06 -32.05
C SER A 23 11.40 3.70 -31.05
N GLY A 24 12.51 3.03 -30.75
CA GLY A 24 13.59 3.55 -29.89
C GLY A 24 14.83 3.96 -30.68
N ASP A 25 14.72 4.04 -32.01
CA ASP A 25 15.84 4.23 -32.94
C ASP A 25 15.48 5.22 -34.05
N ASP A 26 14.76 6.29 -33.68
CA ASP A 26 14.37 7.39 -34.57
C ASP A 26 13.61 6.92 -35.83
N GLY A 27 12.77 5.90 -35.65
CA GLY A 27 11.88 5.36 -36.68
C GLY A 27 12.52 4.33 -37.61
N ALA A 28 13.77 3.91 -37.37
CA ALA A 28 14.44 2.89 -38.17
C ALA A 28 13.80 1.49 -38.01
N SER A 29 13.34 1.16 -36.80
CA SER A 29 12.58 -0.05 -36.50
C SER A 29 11.39 0.25 -35.58
N TRP A 30 10.33 -0.56 -35.72
CA TRP A 30 9.07 -0.37 -34.99
C TRP A 30 8.66 -1.67 -34.31
N ARG A 31 8.21 -1.56 -33.07
CA ARG A 31 7.73 -2.65 -32.23
C ARG A 31 6.26 -2.44 -31.91
N HIS A 32 5.48 -3.49 -32.01
CA HIS A 32 4.08 -3.47 -31.60
C HIS A 32 4.00 -3.44 -30.07
N ALA A 33 3.19 -2.54 -29.51
CA ALA A 33 3.32 -2.11 -28.12
C ALA A 33 1.94 -1.88 -27.50
N GLN A 34 1.20 -2.97 -27.28
CA GLN A 34 -0.19 -2.87 -26.86
C GLN A 34 -0.37 -2.73 -25.35
N PHE A 35 0.45 -3.37 -24.52
CA PHE A 35 0.38 -3.23 -23.05
C PHE A 35 -1.05 -3.30 -22.47
N GLY A 36 -1.83 -4.29 -22.90
CA GLY A 36 -3.24 -4.44 -22.49
C GLY A 36 -4.26 -3.64 -23.33
N LEU A 37 -3.80 -2.72 -24.18
CA LEU A 37 -4.64 -2.04 -25.17
C LEU A 37 -5.21 -3.06 -26.18
N PRO A 38 -6.52 -3.08 -26.41
CA PRO A 38 -7.11 -3.86 -27.49
C PRO A 38 -6.60 -3.39 -28.86
N VAL A 39 -6.59 -4.29 -29.83
CA VAL A 39 -6.32 -3.93 -31.23
C VAL A 39 -7.48 -3.09 -31.75
N THR A 40 -7.33 -1.77 -31.72
CA THR A 40 -8.34 -0.78 -32.13
C THR A 40 -7.65 0.40 -32.82
N PRO A 41 -8.31 1.07 -33.78
CA PRO A 41 -7.76 2.25 -34.40
C PRO A 41 -7.48 3.37 -33.39
N ILE A 42 -6.23 3.85 -33.36
CA ILE A 42 -5.81 5.01 -32.59
C ILE A 42 -5.98 6.25 -33.45
N THR A 43 -6.84 7.16 -33.01
CA THR A 43 -7.21 8.37 -33.78
C THR A 43 -6.35 9.57 -33.46
N ASP A 44 -5.81 9.67 -32.23
CA ASP A 44 -4.84 10.67 -31.80
C ASP A 44 -4.03 10.14 -30.61
N LEU A 45 -2.86 10.73 -30.39
CA LEU A 45 -2.03 10.46 -29.22
C LEU A 45 -1.28 11.70 -28.76
N ARG A 46 -1.12 11.83 -27.44
CA ARG A 46 -0.46 12.96 -26.78
C ARG A 46 0.23 12.51 -25.51
N ILE A 47 1.40 13.09 -25.25
CA ILE A 47 2.12 12.93 -23.99
C ILE A 47 1.70 14.07 -23.05
N VAL A 48 1.32 13.71 -21.82
CA VAL A 48 0.90 14.64 -20.78
C VAL A 48 1.66 14.28 -19.50
N GLY A 49 2.61 15.12 -19.10
CA GLY A 49 3.58 14.74 -18.08
C GLY A 49 4.38 13.52 -18.57
N ASP A 50 4.34 12.46 -17.78
CA ASP A 50 5.02 11.20 -18.05
C ASP A 50 4.08 10.10 -18.52
N ASP A 51 2.84 10.44 -18.89
CA ASP A 51 1.84 9.49 -19.38
C ASP A 51 1.57 9.67 -20.88
N LEU A 52 1.27 8.57 -21.56
CA LEU A 52 0.82 8.57 -22.96
C LEU A 52 -0.69 8.40 -23.03
N VAL A 53 -1.38 9.45 -23.47
CA VAL A 53 -2.83 9.47 -23.67
C VAL A 53 -3.16 9.16 -25.12
N LEU A 54 -4.05 8.18 -25.32
CA LEU A 54 -4.48 7.66 -26.61
C LEU A 54 -5.99 7.86 -26.76
N SER A 55 -6.44 8.36 -27.91
CA SER A 55 -7.86 8.29 -28.27
C SER A 55 -8.11 7.12 -29.21
N THR A 56 -9.15 6.33 -28.93
CA THR A 56 -9.48 5.13 -29.72
C THR A 56 -10.80 5.29 -30.46
N MET A 57 -10.99 4.50 -31.52
CA MET A 57 -12.28 4.41 -32.19
C MET A 57 -13.20 3.41 -31.46
N GLY A 58 -14.18 3.92 -30.73
CA GLY A 58 -15.24 3.11 -30.10
C GLY A 58 -14.91 2.53 -28.72
N ARG A 59 -13.76 2.87 -28.11
CA ARG A 59 -13.37 2.43 -26.77
C ARG A 59 -12.82 3.55 -25.87
N GLY A 60 -13.19 4.81 -26.16
CA GLY A 60 -12.84 5.96 -25.33
C GLY A 60 -11.36 6.33 -25.37
N PHE A 61 -10.86 6.85 -24.25
CA PHE A 61 -9.45 7.18 -24.04
C PHE A 61 -8.75 6.07 -23.26
N TRP A 62 -7.48 5.87 -23.58
CA TRP A 62 -6.57 5.01 -22.84
C TRP A 62 -5.38 5.84 -22.37
N ILE A 63 -4.94 5.60 -21.15
CA ILE A 63 -3.76 6.24 -20.58
C ILE A 63 -2.79 5.11 -20.30
N MET A 64 -1.62 5.18 -20.92
CA MET A 64 -0.47 4.41 -20.48
C MET A 64 0.25 5.29 -19.47
N ASP A 65 0.01 4.91 -18.23
CA ASP A 65 0.63 5.43 -17.04
C ASP A 65 2.13 5.13 -17.01
N ASP A 66 2.94 6.13 -16.67
CA ASP A 66 4.39 6.02 -16.45
C ASP A 66 5.21 5.50 -17.66
N LEU A 67 5.76 6.44 -18.44
CA LEU A 67 6.66 6.16 -19.56
C LEU A 67 8.12 5.91 -19.15
N ALA A 68 8.47 6.01 -17.86
CA ALA A 68 9.85 5.94 -17.42
C ALA A 68 10.56 4.63 -17.77
N PRO A 69 9.95 3.43 -17.66
CA PRO A 69 10.60 2.19 -18.07
C PRO A 69 10.97 2.18 -19.56
N ILE A 70 10.10 2.72 -20.42
CA ILE A 70 10.33 2.79 -21.88
C ILE A 70 11.45 3.78 -22.20
N ARG A 71 11.46 4.95 -21.55
CA ARG A 71 12.52 5.96 -21.73
C ARG A 71 13.87 5.43 -21.28
N GLN A 72 13.92 4.78 -20.12
CA GLN A 72 15.15 4.15 -19.60
C GLN A 72 15.66 3.05 -20.53
N TRP A 73 14.75 2.26 -21.12
CA TRP A 73 15.11 1.27 -22.13
C TRP A 73 15.77 1.89 -23.36
N VAL A 74 15.15 2.92 -23.95
CA VAL A 74 15.74 3.60 -25.13
C VAL A 74 17.06 4.30 -24.79
N ALA A 75 17.20 4.84 -23.58
CA ALA A 75 18.44 5.45 -23.12
C ALA A 75 19.58 4.43 -22.90
N GLY A 76 19.31 3.12 -23.02
CA GLY A 76 20.27 2.07 -22.68
C GLY A 76 20.52 1.92 -21.18
N ALA A 77 19.69 2.55 -20.35
CA ALA A 77 19.77 2.51 -18.90
C ALA A 77 18.88 1.41 -18.28
N GLY A 78 18.04 0.75 -19.08
CA GLY A 78 17.15 -0.33 -18.65
C GLY A 78 16.98 -1.40 -19.72
N SER A 79 17.78 -2.46 -19.65
CA SER A 79 17.56 -3.67 -20.45
C SER A 79 17.34 -4.84 -19.50
N ILE A 80 16.35 -5.66 -19.80
CA ILE A 80 16.15 -6.96 -19.14
C ILE A 80 16.89 -8.08 -19.89
N GLU A 81 17.57 -7.80 -21.01
CA GLU A 81 18.25 -8.84 -21.80
C GLU A 81 19.51 -9.37 -21.08
N ASP A 82 20.12 -8.57 -20.22
CA ASP A 82 21.36 -8.89 -19.48
C ASP A 82 21.10 -9.44 -18.06
N GLY A 83 19.84 -9.75 -17.73
CA GLY A 83 19.41 -10.26 -16.42
C GLY A 83 18.38 -9.36 -15.74
N PRO A 84 18.12 -9.57 -14.42
CA PRO A 84 17.15 -8.78 -13.69
C PRO A 84 17.47 -7.29 -13.70
N HIS A 85 16.44 -6.47 -13.82
CA HIS A 85 16.57 -5.02 -13.80
C HIS A 85 15.54 -4.38 -12.89
N PHE A 86 15.97 -3.41 -12.08
CA PHE A 86 15.08 -2.56 -11.29
C PHE A 86 15.11 -1.14 -11.86
N PHE A 87 14.00 -0.70 -12.45
CA PHE A 87 13.93 0.59 -13.12
C PHE A 87 13.92 1.72 -12.09
N GLN A 88 14.48 2.87 -12.46
CA GLN A 88 14.39 4.08 -11.65
C GLN A 88 12.92 4.54 -11.58
N PRO A 89 12.31 4.64 -10.39
CA PRO A 89 10.94 5.12 -10.26
C PRO A 89 10.86 6.63 -10.48
N GLU A 90 9.74 7.10 -11.04
CA GLU A 90 9.38 8.52 -11.10
C GLU A 90 8.89 9.01 -9.73
N PRO A 91 9.00 10.33 -9.45
CA PRO A 91 8.38 10.92 -8.28
C PRO A 91 6.87 10.69 -8.25
N ALA A 92 6.36 10.23 -7.11
CA ALA A 92 4.94 9.94 -6.93
C ALA A 92 4.25 11.04 -6.11
N PHE A 93 3.05 11.46 -6.52
CA PHE A 93 2.26 12.38 -5.71
C PHE A 93 1.51 11.62 -4.61
N ARG A 94 1.48 12.19 -3.40
CA ARG A 94 0.70 11.69 -2.25
C ARG A 94 -0.81 11.93 -2.44
N THR A 95 -1.41 11.34 -3.47
CA THR A 95 -2.85 11.37 -3.71
C THR A 95 -3.55 10.24 -2.94
N ARG A 96 -4.78 10.49 -2.48
CA ARG A 96 -5.54 9.55 -1.64
C ARG A 96 -6.79 8.97 -2.31
N ASP A 97 -7.27 9.62 -3.36
CA ASP A 97 -8.53 9.29 -4.00
C ASP A 97 -8.40 7.97 -4.78
N ARG A 98 -8.96 6.88 -4.23
CA ARG A 98 -9.24 5.68 -5.02
C ARG A 98 -10.51 5.91 -5.83
N SER A 99 -10.46 5.64 -7.12
CA SER A 99 -11.64 5.69 -7.97
C SER A 99 -12.63 4.60 -7.58
N PHE A 100 -13.84 4.99 -7.16
CA PHE A 100 -14.92 4.05 -6.95
C PHE A 100 -15.53 3.67 -8.30
N GLN A 101 -15.21 2.48 -8.80
CA GLN A 101 -15.85 1.93 -10.00
C GLN A 101 -17.17 1.27 -9.59
N ALA A 102 -18.30 1.95 -9.81
CA ALA A 102 -19.63 1.42 -9.53
C ALA A 102 -20.16 0.56 -10.69
N SER A 103 -19.63 0.77 -11.89
CA SER A 103 -20.05 0.14 -13.13
C SER A 103 -18.85 -0.09 -14.07
N PRO A 104 -18.85 -1.13 -14.92
CA PRO A 104 -17.84 -1.31 -15.97
C PRO A 104 -17.75 -0.17 -17.00
N ALA A 105 -18.70 0.77 -16.98
CA ALA A 105 -18.68 1.97 -17.82
C ALA A 105 -18.00 3.17 -17.15
N ASP A 106 -17.70 3.09 -15.85
CA ASP A 106 -16.99 4.15 -15.13
C ASP A 106 -15.51 4.15 -15.54
N PRO A 107 -14.86 5.33 -15.61
CA PRO A 107 -13.44 5.39 -15.92
C PRO A 107 -12.61 4.61 -14.90
N GLU A 108 -11.66 3.84 -15.42
CA GLU A 108 -10.63 3.17 -14.63
C GLU A 108 -9.47 4.15 -14.47
N TYR A 109 -9.22 4.59 -13.24
CA TYR A 109 -8.05 5.41 -12.91
C TYR A 109 -6.99 4.51 -12.29
N ALA A 110 -5.73 4.83 -12.52
CA ALA A 110 -4.65 4.15 -11.85
C ALA A 110 -4.71 4.36 -10.33
N ASP A 111 -4.34 3.32 -9.59
CA ASP A 111 -4.25 3.40 -8.14
C ASP A 111 -3.18 4.43 -7.72
N PRO A 112 -3.47 5.25 -6.70
CA PRO A 112 -2.48 6.16 -6.15
C PRO A 112 -1.36 5.36 -5.47
N GLY A 113 -0.11 5.70 -5.77
CA GLY A 113 1.03 5.00 -5.21
C GLY A 113 2.33 5.29 -5.94
N VAL A 114 3.40 4.74 -5.39
CA VAL A 114 4.71 4.68 -6.03
C VAL A 114 4.74 3.49 -6.97
N ARG A 115 4.96 3.74 -8.25
CA ARG A 115 5.05 2.71 -9.29
C ARG A 115 6.50 2.22 -9.36
N LEU A 116 6.68 0.95 -9.03
CA LEU A 116 7.98 0.30 -8.95
C LEU A 116 8.01 -0.78 -10.02
N HIS A 117 8.76 -0.49 -11.09
CA HIS A 117 8.92 -1.41 -12.21
C HIS A 117 10.18 -2.23 -12.05
N TYR A 118 10.07 -3.53 -12.26
CA TYR A 118 11.22 -4.42 -12.39
C TYR A 118 11.01 -5.35 -13.56
N GLY A 119 12.07 -5.98 -14.04
CA GLY A 119 11.93 -6.94 -15.13
C GLY A 119 12.92 -8.07 -15.08
N LEU A 120 12.52 -9.16 -15.72
CA LEU A 120 13.19 -10.46 -15.72
C LEU A 120 13.39 -10.91 -17.17
N SER A 121 14.62 -11.28 -17.52
CA SER A 121 14.98 -11.88 -18.82
C SER A 121 14.27 -13.21 -19.09
N GLU A 122 13.99 -13.95 -18.02
CA GLU A 122 13.40 -15.28 -18.04
C GLU A 122 12.68 -15.52 -16.71
N GLU A 123 11.79 -16.51 -16.69
CA GLU A 123 11.12 -16.91 -15.45
C GLU A 123 12.13 -17.40 -14.41
N THR A 124 12.00 -16.95 -13.16
CA THR A 124 12.88 -17.34 -12.05
C THR A 124 12.15 -18.18 -11.01
N THR A 125 12.89 -19.09 -10.36
CA THR A 125 12.39 -19.78 -9.16
C THR A 125 12.79 -19.06 -7.88
N ASP A 126 13.74 -18.14 -7.95
CA ASP A 126 14.28 -17.43 -6.80
C ASP A 126 13.22 -16.54 -6.15
N PRO A 127 13.30 -16.33 -4.82
CA PRO A 127 12.42 -15.40 -4.14
C PRO A 127 12.64 -13.98 -4.66
N VAL A 128 11.54 -13.27 -4.90
CA VAL A 128 11.55 -11.84 -5.20
C VAL A 128 11.08 -11.12 -3.96
N GLU A 129 11.95 -10.27 -3.43
CA GLU A 129 11.70 -9.47 -2.24
C GLU A 129 11.83 -7.99 -2.57
N LEU A 130 10.82 -7.21 -2.17
CA LEU A 130 10.83 -5.77 -2.29
C LEU A 130 10.70 -5.17 -0.89
N SER A 131 11.60 -4.26 -0.55
CA SER A 131 11.55 -3.52 0.72
C SER A 131 11.57 -2.02 0.46
N ILE A 132 10.85 -1.29 1.32
CA ILE A 132 10.79 0.16 1.29
C ILE A 132 11.29 0.71 2.61
N MET A 133 12.28 1.59 2.51
CA MET A 133 12.92 2.28 3.61
C MET A 133 12.42 3.73 3.66
N GLY A 134 12.20 4.21 4.88
CA GLY A 134 11.85 5.59 5.16
C GLY A 134 13.02 6.56 4.99
N PRO A 135 12.75 7.88 5.11
CA PRO A 135 13.78 8.92 4.99
C PRO A 135 14.85 8.85 6.08
N ASP A 136 14.53 8.23 7.21
CA ASP A 136 15.38 7.96 8.36
C ASP A 136 16.23 6.67 8.22
N GLY A 137 15.98 5.89 7.16
CA GLY A 137 16.61 4.58 6.97
C GLY A 137 15.96 3.48 7.81
N GLU A 138 14.75 3.68 8.33
CA GLU A 138 13.97 2.62 8.96
C GLU A 138 13.18 1.82 7.92
N LEU A 139 13.02 0.52 8.13
CA LEU A 139 12.21 -0.32 7.25
C LEU A 139 10.72 -0.01 7.47
N ILE A 140 10.05 0.47 6.44
CA ILE A 140 8.60 0.70 6.47
C ILE A 140 7.86 -0.62 6.27
N ARG A 141 8.19 -1.32 5.18
CA ARG A 141 7.53 -2.57 4.82
C ARG A 141 8.37 -3.38 3.84
N SER A 142 8.22 -4.70 3.93
CA SER A 142 8.78 -5.66 2.98
C SER A 142 7.68 -6.57 2.44
N TRP A 143 7.84 -7.01 1.20
CA TRP A 143 6.99 -7.96 0.49
C TRP A 143 7.86 -9.04 -0.12
N THR A 144 7.38 -10.28 -0.08
CA THR A 144 8.01 -11.43 -0.71
C THR A 144 6.95 -12.25 -1.44
N ASN A 145 7.33 -12.92 -2.52
CA ASN A 145 6.47 -13.88 -3.21
C ASN A 145 6.70 -15.33 -2.77
N GLU A 146 7.54 -15.56 -1.76
CA GLU A 146 7.56 -16.86 -1.10
C GLU A 146 6.25 -17.08 -0.36
N THR A 147 5.54 -18.13 -0.73
CA THR A 147 4.44 -18.63 0.08
C THR A 147 5.03 -19.03 1.42
N SER A 148 4.77 -18.24 2.47
CA SER A 148 4.87 -18.73 3.83
C SER A 148 3.92 -19.94 3.92
N THR A 149 4.48 -21.14 3.91
CA THR A 149 3.77 -22.40 4.09
C THR A 149 3.06 -22.38 5.45
N GLY A 150 1.81 -21.92 5.49
CA GLY A 150 1.07 -21.81 6.75
C GLY A 150 -0.25 -21.02 6.76
N ALA A 151 -0.87 -20.72 5.62
CA ALA A 151 -2.26 -20.21 5.60
C ALA A 151 -3.10 -21.10 4.69
N GLU A 152 -3.66 -22.15 5.29
CA GLU A 152 -4.54 -23.10 4.62
C GLU A 152 -5.79 -22.43 4.05
N GLU A 153 -6.16 -22.92 2.88
CA GLU A 153 -7.39 -22.75 2.16
C GLU A 153 -8.63 -22.70 3.07
N ALA A 154 -9.26 -21.54 3.19
CA ALA A 154 -10.67 -21.45 3.54
C ALA A 154 -11.49 -21.37 2.24
N GLU A 155 -11.93 -22.54 1.78
CA GLU A 155 -12.91 -22.69 0.71
C GLU A 155 -14.16 -21.83 0.97
N GLN A 156 -14.59 -21.18 -0.10
CA GLN A 156 -15.60 -20.15 -0.15
C GLN A 156 -17.01 -20.74 0.02
N GLY A 157 -17.62 -20.50 1.18
CA GLY A 157 -19.06 -20.58 1.39
C GLY A 157 -19.77 -19.29 0.95
N MET A 158 -20.22 -19.26 -0.32
CA MET A 158 -21.32 -18.44 -0.87
C MET A 158 -21.79 -17.20 -0.05
N ARG A 159 -21.26 -16.00 -0.35
CA ARG A 159 -21.93 -14.71 -0.05
C ARG A 159 -21.44 -13.58 -0.99
N GLY A 160 -22.37 -13.02 -1.77
CA GLY A 160 -22.44 -11.63 -2.29
C GLY A 160 -21.31 -11.06 -3.18
N PRO A 161 -21.62 -10.41 -4.33
CA PRO A 161 -20.61 -9.75 -5.14
C PRO A 161 -20.23 -8.40 -4.51
N GLY A 162 -19.10 -8.34 -3.82
CA GLY A 162 -18.55 -7.09 -3.28
C GLY A 162 -17.33 -7.33 -2.41
N GLY A 163 -16.17 -6.91 -2.89
CA GLY A 163 -14.92 -6.85 -2.13
C GLY A 163 -14.12 -8.15 -2.09
N ARG A 164 -13.41 -8.46 -3.18
CA ARG A 164 -12.18 -9.26 -3.07
C ARG A 164 -11.27 -8.54 -2.09
N GLY A 165 -11.04 -9.11 -0.91
CA GLY A 165 -9.83 -8.81 -0.15
C GLY A 165 -8.64 -9.19 -1.02
N MET A 166 -7.76 -8.23 -1.32
CA MET A 166 -6.64 -8.43 -2.24
C MET A 166 -5.62 -9.43 -1.65
N PRO A 167 -5.30 -10.53 -2.34
CA PRO A 167 -3.98 -11.14 -2.19
C PRO A 167 -2.93 -10.12 -2.66
N SER A 168 -1.77 -10.06 -2.03
CA SER A 168 -0.63 -9.37 -2.65
C SER A 168 -0.16 -10.23 -3.84
N GLU A 169 -0.76 -10.02 -5.01
CA GLU A 169 -0.28 -10.52 -6.31
C GLU A 169 1.06 -9.85 -6.75
N GLY A 170 1.71 -9.08 -5.89
CA GLY A 170 2.55 -7.95 -6.32
C GLY A 170 3.94 -8.27 -6.88
N LEU A 171 4.48 -9.48 -6.67
CA LEU A 171 5.84 -9.81 -7.11
C LEU A 171 5.85 -11.10 -7.94
N ASP A 172 5.56 -10.94 -9.23
CA ASP A 172 5.66 -11.97 -10.24
C ASP A 172 7.11 -12.42 -10.52
N ARG A 173 7.26 -13.69 -10.88
CA ARG A 173 8.53 -14.31 -11.28
C ARG A 173 8.62 -14.63 -12.76
N THR A 174 7.59 -14.30 -13.52
CA THR A 174 7.49 -14.63 -14.95
C THR A 174 8.41 -13.74 -15.79
N GLU A 175 8.74 -14.17 -17.00
CA GLU A 175 9.49 -13.35 -17.95
C GLU A 175 8.72 -12.07 -18.29
N GLY A 176 9.43 -10.93 -18.31
CA GLY A 176 8.87 -9.64 -18.71
C GLY A 176 9.07 -8.54 -17.67
N VAL A 177 8.40 -7.41 -17.89
CA VAL A 177 8.40 -6.24 -16.98
C VAL A 177 7.14 -6.27 -16.14
N HIS A 178 7.31 -6.15 -14.83
CA HIS A 178 6.27 -6.19 -13.82
C HIS A 178 6.13 -4.82 -13.16
N LEU A 179 4.93 -4.55 -12.65
CA LEU A 179 4.62 -3.32 -11.92
C LEU A 179 4.15 -3.70 -10.51
N PHE A 180 4.87 -3.20 -9.51
CA PHE A 180 4.41 -3.16 -8.13
C PHE A 180 4.01 -1.74 -7.76
N VAL A 181 2.81 -1.55 -7.19
CA VAL A 181 2.35 -0.24 -6.71
C VAL A 181 2.35 -0.21 -5.19
N TRP A 182 3.27 0.55 -4.59
CA TRP A 182 3.20 0.82 -3.16
C TRP A 182 2.21 1.96 -2.90
N ASN A 183 1.13 1.68 -2.19
CA ASN A 183 0.10 2.66 -1.79
C ASN A 183 0.60 3.77 -0.83
N MET A 184 1.91 3.88 -0.59
CA MET A 184 2.53 4.84 0.33
C MET A 184 2.08 4.70 1.79
N ARG A 185 1.58 3.53 2.23
CA ARG A 185 1.15 3.33 3.62
C ARG A 185 2.14 2.54 4.45
N TYR A 186 2.29 2.97 5.70
CA TYR A 186 2.95 2.20 6.76
C TYR A 186 2.09 1.00 7.16
N PRO A 187 2.66 -0.02 7.82
CA PRO A 187 1.89 -1.05 8.49
C PRO A 187 0.94 -0.44 9.53
N GLY A 188 -0.30 -0.91 9.57
CA GLY A 188 -1.24 -0.55 10.64
C GLY A 188 -0.98 -1.33 11.93
N ALA A 189 -1.89 -1.15 12.88
CA ALA A 189 -1.91 -1.91 14.12
C ALA A 189 -1.97 -3.43 13.84
N GLU A 190 -1.29 -4.19 14.68
CA GLU A 190 -1.37 -5.65 14.71
C GLU A 190 -2.74 -6.08 15.20
N ARG A 191 -3.39 -6.99 14.47
CA ARG A 191 -4.65 -7.60 14.85
C ARG A 191 -4.41 -8.82 15.74
N PRO A 192 -5.44 -9.32 16.43
CA PRO A 192 -5.32 -10.53 17.26
C PRO A 192 -4.81 -11.78 16.53
N ASP A 193 -5.01 -11.86 15.21
CA ASP A 193 -4.51 -12.94 14.36
C ASP A 193 -3.03 -12.77 13.94
N GLY A 194 -2.35 -11.73 14.43
CA GLY A 194 -0.96 -11.39 14.09
C GLY A 194 -0.79 -10.63 12.78
N THR A 195 -1.87 -10.41 12.02
CA THR A 195 -1.80 -9.68 10.74
C THR A 195 -1.76 -8.17 10.97
N ARG A 196 -1.19 -7.42 10.02
CA ARG A 196 -1.19 -5.95 10.04
C ARG A 196 -1.95 -5.40 8.84
N GLY A 197 -2.85 -4.46 9.12
CA GLY A 197 -3.61 -3.75 8.10
C GLY A 197 -2.79 -2.67 7.37
N GLU A 198 -3.50 -1.85 6.60
CA GLU A 198 -2.97 -0.58 6.11
C GLU A 198 -2.96 0.45 7.26
N GLY A 199 -1.84 1.15 7.41
CA GLY A 199 -1.64 2.22 8.39
C GLY A 199 -1.64 3.61 7.77
N PRO A 200 -1.01 4.60 8.44
CA PRO A 200 -0.95 5.97 7.95
C PRO A 200 -0.13 6.11 6.66
N TYR A 201 -0.39 7.19 5.93
CA TYR A 201 0.36 7.54 4.72
C TYR A 201 1.75 8.12 5.05
N ALA A 202 2.73 7.71 4.26
CA ALA A 202 4.09 8.21 4.24
C ALA A 202 4.17 9.66 3.75
N VAL A 203 4.85 10.52 4.49
CA VAL A 203 4.93 11.97 4.22
C VAL A 203 5.73 12.26 2.94
N PRO A 204 5.52 13.41 2.29
CA PRO A 204 6.38 13.84 1.20
C PRO A 204 7.85 13.84 1.61
N GLY A 205 8.75 13.32 0.77
CA GLY A 205 10.16 13.16 1.12
C GLY A 205 10.87 12.13 0.26
N SER A 206 12.13 11.86 0.59
CA SER A 206 12.96 10.88 -0.12
C SER A 206 12.89 9.51 0.56
N TYR A 207 12.70 8.47 -0.25
CA TYR A 207 12.57 7.09 0.19
C TYR A 207 13.47 6.20 -0.67
N THR A 208 13.75 4.99 -0.17
CA THR A 208 14.57 4.02 -0.86
C THR A 208 13.81 2.71 -1.04
N ALA A 209 13.76 2.20 -2.26
CA ALA A 209 13.28 0.86 -2.56
C ALA A 209 14.47 -0.05 -2.81
N THR A 210 14.45 -1.24 -2.21
CA THR A 210 15.43 -2.29 -2.49
C THR A 210 14.71 -3.53 -2.99
N LEU A 211 15.08 -3.97 -4.19
CA LEU A 211 14.61 -5.19 -4.82
C LEU A 211 15.71 -6.24 -4.75
N SER A 212 15.38 -7.43 -4.26
CA SER A 212 16.28 -8.58 -4.22
C SER A 212 15.65 -9.78 -4.93
N ILE A 213 16.45 -10.46 -5.76
CA ILE A 213 16.07 -11.64 -6.54
C ILE A 213 17.20 -12.65 -6.41
N GLY A 214 17.04 -13.64 -5.53
CA GLY A 214 18.12 -14.55 -5.16
C GLY A 214 19.33 -13.78 -4.61
N ASP A 215 20.50 -13.94 -5.25
CA ASP A 215 21.74 -13.24 -4.88
C ASP A 215 21.84 -11.81 -5.48
N TRP A 216 20.96 -11.46 -6.42
CA TRP A 216 20.96 -10.16 -7.06
C TRP A 216 20.17 -9.16 -6.22
N THR A 217 20.70 -7.94 -6.09
CA THR A 217 20.02 -6.86 -5.38
C THR A 217 20.24 -5.52 -6.09
N ALA A 218 19.21 -4.68 -6.07
CA ALA A 218 19.26 -3.33 -6.60
C ALA A 218 18.48 -2.36 -5.72
N GLU A 219 19.10 -1.20 -5.50
CA GLU A 219 18.52 -0.11 -4.73
C GLU A 219 18.15 1.07 -5.63
N ARG A 220 16.99 1.69 -5.39
CA ARG A 220 16.52 2.89 -6.08
C ARG A 220 15.97 3.89 -5.09
N ASN A 221 16.45 5.12 -5.19
CA ASN A 221 15.90 6.25 -4.46
C ASN A 221 14.75 6.87 -5.25
N PHE A 222 13.69 7.28 -4.58
CA PHE A 222 12.56 7.97 -5.19
C PHE A 222 12.00 9.03 -4.24
N GLU A 223 11.15 9.90 -4.77
CA GLU A 223 10.57 11.01 -4.02
C GLU A 223 9.05 10.90 -3.98
N ILE A 224 8.46 11.13 -2.81
CA ILE A 224 7.03 11.37 -2.65
C ILE A 224 6.82 12.88 -2.61
N LEU A 225 6.02 13.40 -3.53
CA LEU A 225 5.67 14.80 -3.64
C LEU A 225 4.34 15.08 -2.92
N PRO A 226 4.16 16.28 -2.33
CA PRO A 226 2.88 16.67 -1.74
C PRO A 226 1.81 16.81 -2.83
N ASP A 227 0.56 16.47 -2.50
CA ASP A 227 -0.59 16.78 -3.38
C ASP A 227 -0.73 18.32 -3.52
N PRO A 228 -0.64 18.89 -4.72
CA PRO A 228 -0.79 20.33 -4.93
C PRO A 228 -2.12 20.89 -4.39
N ARG A 229 -3.19 20.08 -4.39
CA ARG A 229 -4.52 20.46 -3.89
C ARG A 229 -4.51 20.62 -2.36
N ALA A 230 -3.75 19.79 -1.66
CA ALA A 230 -3.59 19.89 -0.20
C ALA A 230 -2.82 21.15 0.18
N LEU A 231 -1.77 21.50 -0.59
CA LEU A 231 -1.02 22.73 -0.39
C LEU A 231 -1.88 23.98 -0.64
N GLU A 232 -2.76 23.95 -1.64
CA GLU A 232 -3.64 25.08 -1.98
C GLU A 232 -4.59 25.45 -0.83
N ILE A 233 -5.09 24.46 -0.09
CA ILE A 233 -5.95 24.67 1.08
C ILE A 233 -5.16 24.97 2.37
N GLY A 234 -3.83 25.07 2.28
CA GLY A 234 -2.95 25.49 3.38
C GLY A 234 -2.42 24.37 4.27
N VAL A 235 -2.57 23.10 3.88
CA VAL A 235 -1.93 21.99 4.60
C VAL A 235 -0.43 22.06 4.36
N THR A 236 0.36 22.04 5.43
CA THR A 236 1.81 22.08 5.35
C THR A 236 2.43 20.69 5.46
N HIS A 237 3.69 20.56 5.05
CA HIS A 237 4.46 19.34 5.28
C HIS A 237 4.50 18.95 6.76
N GLY A 238 4.69 19.92 7.66
CA GLY A 238 4.68 19.69 9.11
C GLY A 238 3.34 19.16 9.65
N ASP A 239 2.21 19.57 9.06
CA ASP A 239 0.90 19.01 9.44
C ASP A 239 0.80 17.53 9.05
N MET A 240 1.36 17.15 7.89
CA MET A 240 1.41 15.74 7.45
C MET A 240 2.36 14.91 8.32
N GLU A 241 3.48 15.48 8.77
CA GLU A 241 4.40 14.85 9.72
C GLU A 241 3.74 14.64 11.09
N GLU A 242 3.11 15.68 11.65
CA GLU A 242 2.35 15.56 12.91
C GLU A 242 1.25 14.50 12.80
N GLN A 243 0.55 14.44 11.66
CA GLN A 243 -0.44 13.42 11.38
C GLN A 243 0.16 12.01 11.31
N LEU A 244 1.28 11.82 10.62
CA LEU A 244 1.95 10.52 10.53
C LEU A 244 2.34 10.03 11.93
N MET A 245 3.04 10.87 12.69
CA MET A 245 3.50 10.53 14.04
C MET A 245 2.35 10.20 14.99
N PHE A 246 1.26 10.98 14.94
CA PHE A 246 0.06 10.69 15.72
C PHE A 246 -0.53 9.32 15.40
N ASN A 247 -0.69 9.00 14.11
CA ASN A 247 -1.31 7.74 13.69
C ASN A 247 -0.40 6.51 13.88
N LEU A 248 0.94 6.69 13.83
CA LEU A 248 1.89 5.64 14.18
C LEU A 248 1.77 5.30 15.67
N ARG A 249 1.85 6.31 16.56
CA ARG A 249 1.62 6.10 18.01
C ARG A 249 0.28 5.44 18.29
N LEU A 250 -0.78 5.90 17.63
CA LEU A 250 -2.10 5.28 17.76
C LEU A 250 -2.08 3.80 17.36
N SER A 251 -1.40 3.46 16.26
CA SER A 251 -1.28 2.08 15.78
C SER A 251 -0.50 1.19 16.77
N ASP A 252 0.51 1.75 17.45
CA ASP A 252 1.25 1.06 18.50
C ASP A 252 0.36 0.79 19.73
N ILE A 253 -0.38 1.81 20.21
CA ILE A 253 -1.33 1.66 21.32
C ILE A 253 -2.41 0.61 20.98
N MET A 254 -2.94 0.63 19.75
CA MET A 254 -3.88 -0.40 19.28
C MET A 254 -3.26 -1.79 19.25
N THR A 255 -2.00 -1.91 18.87
CA THR A 255 -1.25 -3.18 18.88
C THR A 255 -1.15 -3.72 20.30
N ASP A 256 -0.79 -2.87 21.26
CA ASP A 256 -0.68 -3.25 22.67
C ASP A 256 -2.04 -3.66 23.25
N ALA A 257 -3.11 -2.93 22.90
CA ALA A 257 -4.48 -3.29 23.30
C ALA A 257 -4.91 -4.66 22.73
N ASN A 258 -4.63 -4.93 21.45
CA ASN A 258 -4.96 -6.22 20.81
C ASN A 258 -4.14 -7.37 21.41
N ARG A 259 -2.87 -7.14 21.75
CA ARG A 259 -2.04 -8.13 22.44
C ARG A 259 -2.53 -8.39 23.86
N ALA A 260 -2.93 -7.36 24.60
CA ALA A 260 -3.53 -7.51 25.92
C ALA A 260 -4.83 -8.32 25.86
N LEU A 261 -5.69 -8.04 24.88
CA LEU A 261 -6.92 -8.80 24.64
C LEU A 261 -6.62 -10.28 24.36
N ALA A 262 -5.67 -10.57 23.46
CA ALA A 262 -5.27 -11.94 23.15
C ALA A 262 -4.69 -12.69 24.37
N ARG A 263 -3.95 -11.99 25.24
CA ARG A 263 -3.46 -12.54 26.53
C ARG A 263 -4.62 -12.86 27.47
N ILE A 264 -5.61 -11.98 27.57
CA ILE A 264 -6.81 -12.17 28.40
C ILE A 264 -7.62 -13.37 27.90
N ASP A 265 -7.88 -13.45 26.60
CA ASP A 265 -8.63 -14.55 25.99
C ASP A 265 -7.95 -15.90 26.25
N ARG A 266 -6.63 -15.99 26.06
CA ARG A 266 -5.86 -17.19 26.42
C ARG A 266 -5.97 -17.53 27.90
N ALA A 267 -5.84 -16.54 28.79
CA ALA A 267 -5.95 -16.76 30.23
C ALA A 267 -7.36 -17.20 30.66
N LEU A 268 -8.41 -16.78 29.93
CA LEU A 268 -9.79 -17.20 30.15
C LEU A 268 -10.02 -18.67 29.75
N GLU A 269 -9.36 -19.13 28.68
CA GLU A 269 -9.37 -20.54 28.25
C GLU A 269 -8.65 -21.46 29.25
N GLU A 270 -7.56 -20.98 29.84
CA GLU A 270 -6.70 -21.77 30.74
C GLU A 270 -7.15 -21.78 32.21
N THR A 271 -7.95 -20.81 32.64
CA THR A 271 -8.35 -20.69 34.05
C THR A 271 -9.56 -21.56 34.40
N ASP A 272 -9.43 -22.36 35.46
CA ASP A 272 -10.57 -23.01 36.12
C ASP A 272 -11.12 -22.19 37.30
N ASP A 273 -10.34 -21.23 37.81
CA ASP A 273 -10.70 -20.38 38.94
C ASP A 273 -11.77 -19.35 38.53
N GLU A 274 -12.92 -19.42 39.18
CA GLU A 274 -14.08 -18.56 38.91
C GLU A 274 -13.85 -17.09 39.31
N GLN A 275 -13.06 -16.83 40.36
CA GLN A 275 -12.71 -15.47 40.75
C GLN A 275 -11.77 -14.84 39.73
N ARG A 276 -10.77 -15.61 39.26
CA ARG A 276 -9.87 -15.17 38.19
C ARG A 276 -10.62 -14.97 36.87
N ARG A 277 -11.52 -15.89 36.51
CA ARG A 277 -12.34 -15.78 35.30
C ARG A 277 -13.13 -14.47 35.29
N ARG A 278 -13.78 -14.12 36.40
CA ARG A 278 -14.51 -12.84 36.51
C ARG A 278 -13.60 -11.63 36.38
N ALA A 279 -12.44 -11.63 37.06
CA ALA A 279 -11.50 -10.53 36.94
C ALA A 279 -10.99 -10.34 35.50
N LEU A 280 -10.72 -11.44 34.78
CA LEU A 280 -10.33 -11.40 33.36
C LEU A 280 -11.48 -10.92 32.46
N GLN A 281 -12.72 -11.35 32.72
CA GLN A 281 -13.90 -10.85 32.00
C GLN A 281 -14.13 -9.35 32.21
N ASP A 282 -13.92 -8.86 33.44
CA ASP A 282 -14.01 -7.44 33.76
C ASP A 282 -12.96 -6.64 32.95
N LEU A 283 -11.70 -7.10 32.89
CA LEU A 283 -10.67 -6.47 32.06
C LEU A 283 -11.01 -6.53 30.55
N ARG A 284 -11.50 -7.68 30.07
CA ARG A 284 -11.92 -7.88 28.68
C ARG A 284 -12.99 -6.87 28.27
N SER A 285 -13.96 -6.62 29.15
CA SER A 285 -15.08 -5.71 28.92
C SER A 285 -14.68 -4.23 28.78
N VAL A 286 -13.49 -3.86 29.25
CA VAL A 286 -12.93 -2.51 29.09
C VAL A 286 -12.23 -2.36 27.72
N LEU A 287 -11.68 -3.45 27.19
CA LEU A 287 -10.97 -3.44 25.91
C LEU A 287 -11.91 -3.58 24.71
N GLU A 288 -12.80 -4.58 24.75
CA GLU A 288 -13.63 -4.98 23.63
C GLU A 288 -15.10 -4.57 23.83
N THR A 289 -15.71 -4.07 22.76
CA THR A 289 -17.14 -3.71 22.77
C THR A 289 -17.98 -4.96 22.63
N ASP A 290 -18.96 -5.14 23.51
CA ASP A 290 -19.89 -6.28 23.44
C ASP A 290 -20.94 -6.06 22.36
N ASP A 291 -20.94 -6.90 21.33
CA ASP A 291 -21.86 -6.82 20.18
C ASP A 291 -23.26 -7.41 20.46
N GLU A 292 -23.53 -7.92 21.68
CA GLU A 292 -24.86 -8.47 22.03
C GLU A 292 -25.94 -7.38 22.22
N ASP A 293 -25.53 -6.16 22.55
CA ASP A 293 -26.43 -5.01 22.68
C ASP A 293 -26.72 -4.31 21.34
N SER A 294 -27.90 -3.69 21.19
CA SER A 294 -28.24 -2.98 19.95
C SER A 294 -27.42 -1.69 19.74
N TYR A 295 -26.89 -1.11 20.81
CA TYR A 295 -26.06 0.10 20.81
C TYR A 295 -25.09 0.06 22.01
N PRO A 296 -24.07 -0.80 21.99
CA PRO A 296 -23.08 -0.83 23.05
C PRO A 296 -22.24 0.44 23.01
N PRO A 297 -21.86 1.01 24.16
CA PRO A 297 -20.87 2.09 24.19
C PRO A 297 -19.52 1.58 23.66
N PRO A 298 -18.78 2.36 22.85
CA PRO A 298 -17.50 1.92 22.31
C PRO A 298 -16.46 1.81 23.42
N MET A 299 -15.85 0.63 23.54
CA MET A 299 -14.74 0.35 24.46
C MET A 299 -13.39 0.77 23.85
N LEU A 300 -12.31 0.57 24.60
CA LEU A 300 -10.98 1.14 24.30
C LEU A 300 -10.53 0.89 22.85
N ILE A 301 -10.61 -0.36 22.35
CA ILE A 301 -10.17 -0.69 20.98
C ILE A 301 -11.06 -0.03 19.92
N SER A 302 -12.38 0.05 20.18
CA SER A 302 -13.34 0.72 19.29
C SER A 302 -13.09 2.24 19.23
N GLN A 303 -12.73 2.84 20.37
CA GLN A 303 -12.39 4.26 20.43
C GLN A 303 -11.08 4.56 19.71
N LEU A 304 -10.05 3.73 19.87
CA LEU A 304 -8.80 3.85 19.11
C LEU A 304 -9.04 3.69 17.60
N SER A 305 -9.85 2.70 17.20
CA SER A 305 -10.23 2.48 15.81
C SER A 305 -10.98 3.69 15.23
N TYR A 306 -11.88 4.28 16.02
CA TYR A 306 -12.60 5.49 15.63
C TYR A 306 -11.66 6.68 15.44
N LEU A 307 -10.75 6.93 16.39
CA LEU A 307 -9.72 7.95 16.28
C LEU A 307 -8.88 7.75 15.01
N SER A 308 -8.39 6.52 14.77
CA SER A 308 -7.63 6.17 13.56
C SER A 308 -8.40 6.53 12.28
N SER A 309 -9.68 6.18 12.20
CA SER A 309 -10.51 6.47 11.04
C SER A 309 -10.69 7.98 10.80
N MET A 310 -10.79 8.76 11.88
CA MET A 310 -10.95 10.20 11.83
C MET A 310 -9.65 10.91 11.41
N THR A 311 -8.52 10.46 11.93
CA THR A 311 -7.21 11.11 11.73
C THR A 311 -6.45 10.62 10.52
N SER A 312 -6.87 9.52 9.89
CA SER A 312 -6.27 8.99 8.65
C SER A 312 -7.02 9.41 7.38
N GLY A 313 -8.25 9.92 7.49
CA GLY A 313 -9.15 10.17 6.34
C GLY A 313 -8.72 11.30 5.38
N ALA A 314 -8.21 12.42 5.89
CA ALA A 314 -7.78 13.57 5.08
C ALA A 314 -6.39 14.07 5.49
N ASP A 315 -5.63 14.72 4.60
CA ASP A 315 -4.41 15.42 5.00
C ASP A 315 -4.81 16.63 5.85
N GLN A 316 -4.54 16.54 7.15
CA GLN A 316 -4.89 17.58 8.12
C GLN A 316 -4.06 17.40 9.38
N ARG A 317 -3.89 18.50 10.10
CA ARG A 317 -3.34 18.44 11.46
C ARG A 317 -4.31 17.68 12.38
N PRO A 318 -3.85 16.71 13.19
CA PRO A 318 -4.69 16.10 14.21
C PRO A 318 -5.29 17.15 15.16
N GLY A 319 -6.59 17.02 15.45
CA GLY A 319 -7.29 17.93 16.36
C GLY A 319 -6.77 17.78 17.80
N ARG A 320 -6.77 18.87 18.56
CA ARG A 320 -6.34 18.85 19.97
C ARG A 320 -7.12 17.83 20.80
N ASP A 321 -8.43 17.72 20.57
CA ASP A 321 -9.28 16.78 21.32
C ASP A 321 -8.92 15.32 21.01
N ALA A 322 -8.51 15.02 19.78
CA ALA A 322 -8.02 13.68 19.42
C ALA A 322 -6.69 13.36 20.12
N ALA A 323 -5.78 14.34 20.23
CA ALA A 323 -4.55 14.19 20.99
C ALA A 323 -4.80 13.92 22.47
N VAL A 324 -5.65 14.73 23.10
CA VAL A 324 -6.02 14.55 24.52
C VAL A 324 -6.67 13.19 24.74
N ARG A 325 -7.60 12.77 23.86
CA ARG A 325 -8.26 11.47 24.02
C ARG A 325 -7.29 10.30 23.82
N LEU A 326 -6.33 10.41 22.91
CA LEU A 326 -5.33 9.37 22.73
C LEU A 326 -4.45 9.22 23.99
N ASP A 327 -4.05 10.33 24.62
CA ASP A 327 -3.29 10.31 25.87
C ASP A 327 -4.09 9.64 27.01
N GLU A 328 -5.39 9.96 27.14
CA GLU A 328 -6.26 9.30 28.12
C GLU A 328 -6.39 7.79 27.86
N LEU A 329 -6.58 7.38 26.60
CA LEU A 329 -6.69 5.97 26.23
C LEU A 329 -5.39 5.19 26.48
N GLU A 330 -4.24 5.83 26.27
CA GLU A 330 -2.93 5.24 26.57
C GLU A 330 -2.75 5.02 28.08
N GLU A 331 -3.15 5.99 28.91
CA GLU A 331 -3.13 5.85 30.38
C GLU A 331 -4.10 4.76 30.87
N GLU A 332 -5.33 4.74 30.33
CA GLU A 332 -6.33 3.70 30.61
C GLU A 332 -5.81 2.30 30.25
N LEU A 333 -5.17 2.15 29.08
CA LEU A 333 -4.57 0.89 28.64
C LEU A 333 -3.40 0.46 29.53
N GLY A 334 -2.51 1.40 29.87
CA GLY A 334 -1.37 1.12 30.76
C GLY A 334 -1.82 0.58 32.12
N ALA A 335 -2.80 1.23 32.75
CA ALA A 335 -3.37 0.78 34.02
C ALA A 335 -4.05 -0.60 33.92
N LEU A 336 -4.60 -0.95 32.76
CA LEU A 336 -5.20 -2.27 32.50
C LEU A 336 -4.12 -3.34 32.34
N ILE A 337 -3.06 -3.05 31.59
CA ILE A 337 -1.92 -3.95 31.39
C ILE A 337 -1.23 -4.23 32.74
N ASP A 338 -1.01 -3.21 33.56
CA ASP A 338 -0.45 -3.36 34.90
C ASP A 338 -1.31 -4.30 35.77
N GLN A 339 -2.65 -4.13 35.75
CA GLN A 339 -3.57 -5.02 36.46
C GLN A 339 -3.50 -6.46 35.94
N LEU A 340 -3.39 -6.65 34.62
CA LEU A 340 -3.25 -7.97 34.01
C LEU A 340 -1.94 -8.64 34.42
N ASP A 341 -0.84 -7.89 34.48
CA ASP A 341 0.49 -8.39 34.85
C ASP A 341 0.60 -8.76 36.33
N GLU A 342 -0.11 -8.06 37.22
CA GLU A 342 -0.20 -8.37 38.65
C GLU A 342 -1.01 -9.66 38.94
N MET A 343 -1.79 -10.17 37.97
CA MET A 343 -2.59 -11.39 38.18
C MET A 343 -1.70 -12.65 38.21
N PRO A 344 -1.85 -13.51 39.24
CA PRO A 344 -1.02 -14.70 39.38
C PRO A 344 -1.20 -15.65 38.20
N GLY A 345 -0.12 -15.94 37.46
CA GLY A 345 -0.12 -16.82 36.29
C GLY A 345 -0.35 -16.12 34.95
N ALA A 346 -0.16 -14.80 34.85
CA ALA A 346 -0.15 -14.05 33.58
C ALA A 346 1.23 -14.03 32.87
N SER A 347 2.28 -14.51 33.55
CA SER A 347 3.64 -14.64 33.01
C SER A 347 3.88 -16.06 32.51
N SER A 348 3.59 -16.32 31.24
CA SER A 348 4.12 -17.47 30.49
C SER A 348 4.08 -17.19 28.98
N ALA A 349 5.10 -16.48 28.48
CA ALA A 349 5.75 -16.65 27.17
C ALA A 349 6.53 -15.37 26.82
N GLU A 350 7.84 -15.39 27.07
CA GLU A 350 8.82 -14.65 26.26
C GLU A 350 8.89 -15.26 24.84
#